data_AF-A0A7X8AF76-F1
#
_entry.id   AF-A0A7X8AF76-F1
#
_cell.length_a   1.000
_cell.length_b   1.000
_cell.length_c   1.000
_cell.angle_alpha   90.00
_cell.angle_beta   90.00
_cell.angle_gamma   90.00
#
_symmetry.space_group_name_H-M   'P 1'
#
loop_
_entity.id
_entity.type
_entity.pdbx_description
1 polymer ?
#
loop_
_entity_poly.entity_id
_entity_poly.type
_entity_poly.pdbx_seq_one_letter_code
_entity_poly.pdbx_strand_id
1 'polypeptide(L)' 'MAILLLIIGIILFIAAYATYGSWLAKKWGIDPKKPTPAHTMKDGVDYDPTNSKVLLG' A
#
# COMPACT_ATOMS: atom_id res chain seq x y z
N MET A 1 23.60 3.12 -24.83
CA MET A 1 23.64 4.07 -23.68
C MET A 1 22.27 4.26 -23.03
N ALA A 2 21.22 4.61 -23.77
CA ALA A 2 19.88 4.87 -23.20
C ALA A 2 19.26 3.67 -22.43
N ILE A 3 19.40 2.45 -22.94
CA ILE A 3 18.86 1.23 -22.29
C ILE A 3 19.52 0.97 -20.93
N LEU A 4 20.81 1.28 -20.78
CA LEU A 4 21.52 1.11 -19.50
C LEU A 4 20.97 2.07 -18.43
N LEU A 5 20.73 3.34 -18.79
CA LEU A 5 20.13 4.32 -17.89
C LEU A 5 18.71 3.93 -17.49
N LEU A 6 17.92 3.39 -18.42
CA LEU A 6 16.57 2.89 -18.14
C LEU A 6 16.60 1.76 -17.09
N ILE A 7 17.49 0.77 -17.28
CA ILE A 7 17.62 -0.36 -16.36
C ILE A 7 18.05 0.12 -14.96
N ILE A 8 19.03 1.01 -14.88
CA ILE A 8 19.48 1.60 -13.61
C ILE A 8 18.32 2.36 -12.94
N GLY A 9 17.57 3.15 -13.69
CA GLY A 9 16.40 3.86 -13.19
C GLY A 9 15.37 2.92 -12.59
N ILE A 10 15.02 1.84 -13.28
CA ILE A 10 14.08 0.82 -12.79
C ILE A 10 14.58 0.22 -11.48
N ILE A 11 15.85 -0.16 -11.40
CA ILE A 11 16.45 -0.74 -10.19
C ILE A 11 16.39 0.26 -9.03
N LEU A 12 16.72 1.53 -9.27
CA LEU A 12 16.65 2.58 -8.25
C LEU A 12 15.22 2.83 -7.78
N PHE A 13 14.24 2.85 -8.68
CA PHE A 13 12.83 3.02 -8.30
C PHE A 13 12.31 1.84 -7.47
N ILE A 14 12.67 0.61 -7.84
CA ILE A 14 12.32 -0.58 -7.06
C ILE A 14 12.96 -0.53 -5.67
N ALA A 15 14.25 -0.17 -5.60
CA ALA A 15 14.97 -0.06 -4.34
C ALA A 15 14.37 1.03 -3.45
N ALA A 16 14.06 2.20 -4.00
CA ALA A 16 13.43 3.30 -3.29
C ALA A 16 12.04 2.90 -2.77
N TYR A 17 11.21 2.28 -3.60
CA TYR A 17 9.88 1.79 -3.22
C TYR A 17 9.96 0.77 -2.07
N ALA A 18 10.83 -0.23 -2.19
CA ALA A 18 10.95 -1.29 -1.20
C ALA A 18 11.53 -0.78 0.14
N THR A 19 12.58 0.05 0.09
CA THR A 19 13.24 0.55 1.31
C THR A 19 12.43 1.63 2.00
N TYR A 20 12.08 2.70 1.28
CA TYR A 20 11.36 3.83 1.84
C TYR A 20 9.92 3.46 2.19
N GLY A 21 9.24 2.69 1.34
CA GLY A 21 7.89 2.20 1.61
C GLY A 21 7.84 1.29 2.84
N SER A 22 8.80 0.36 2.99
CA SER A 22 8.86 -0.50 4.18
C SER A 22 9.17 0.30 5.46
N TRP A 23 10.09 1.27 5.38
CA TRP A 23 10.39 2.14 6.51
C TRP A 23 9.17 2.98 6.93
N LEU A 24 8.46 3.57 5.97
CA LEU A 24 7.28 4.39 6.23
C LEU A 24 6.14 3.56 6.83
N ALA A 25 5.89 2.37 6.29
CA ALA A 25 4.88 1.44 6.81
C ALA A 25 5.15 1.06 8.28
N LYS A 26 6.42 0.81 8.63
CA LYS A 26 6.83 0.57 10.02
C LYS A 26 6.65 1.81 10.89
N LYS A 27 7.01 3.00 10.39
CA LYS A 27 6.91 4.26 11.13
C LYS A 27 5.46 4.62 11.49
N TRP A 28 4.52 4.33 10.60
CA TRP A 28 3.09 4.58 10.81
C TRP A 28 2.34 3.42 11.47
N GLY A 29 3.03 2.32 11.79
CA GLY A 29 2.43 1.19 12.49
C GLY A 29 1.37 0.47 11.66
N ILE A 30 1.56 0.41 10.34
CA ILE A 30 0.65 -0.32 9.45
C ILE A 30 0.78 -1.81 9.75
N ASP A 31 -0.25 -2.39 10.35
CA ASP A 31 -0.35 -3.82 10.61
C ASP A 31 -1.34 -4.47 9.62
N PRO A 32 -0.86 -5.24 8.63
CA PRO A 32 -1.72 -5.90 7.65
C PRO A 32 -2.57 -7.03 8.27
N LYS A 33 -2.26 -7.50 9.50
CA LYS A 33 -3.07 -8.51 10.20
C LYS A 33 -4.23 -7.90 10.97
N LYS A 34 -4.23 -6.58 11.18
CA LYS A 34 -5.30 -5.91 11.92
C LYS A 34 -6.53 -5.81 11.02
N PRO A 35 -7.66 -6.45 11.37
CA PRO A 35 -8.88 -6.34 10.58
C PRO A 35 -9.35 -4.88 10.57
N THR A 36 -9.85 -4.42 9.43
CA THR A 36 -10.37 -3.06 9.31
C THR A 36 -11.68 -2.93 10.10
N PRO A 37 -12.02 -1.73 10.60
CA PRO A 37 -13.29 -1.47 11.29
C PRO A 37 -14.53 -1.91 10.50
N ALA A 38 -14.46 -1.88 9.16
CA ALA A 38 -15.54 -2.38 8.30
C ALA A 38 -15.89 -3.86 8.55
N HIS A 39 -14.94 -4.68 9.01
CA HIS A 39 -15.17 -6.09 9.32
C HIS A 39 -15.50 -6.36 10.78
N THR A 40 -15.18 -5.44 11.70
CA THR A 40 -15.34 -5.66 13.15
C THR A 40 -16.44 -4.81 13.80
N MET A 41 -16.82 -3.68 13.19
CA MET A 41 -17.73 -2.68 13.74
C MET A 41 -18.86 -2.36 12.75
N LYS A 42 -19.40 -3.38 12.08
CA LYS A 42 -20.40 -3.18 11.03
C LYS A 42 -21.68 -2.50 11.55
N ASP A 43 -21.95 -1.31 11.04
CA ASP A 43 -23.07 -0.44 11.44
C ASP A 43 -24.09 -0.15 10.31
N GLY A 44 -23.76 -0.52 9.06
CA GLY A 44 -24.60 -0.27 7.89
C GLY A 44 -24.53 1.15 7.33
N VAL A 45 -23.60 1.98 7.81
CA VAL A 45 -23.37 3.35 7.33
C VAL A 45 -21.90 3.56 6.97
N ASP A 46 -21.02 3.66 7.97
CA ASP A 46 -19.61 4.03 7.80
C ASP A 46 -18.67 2.82 7.79
N TYR A 47 -19.09 1.70 8.39
CA TYR A 47 -18.27 0.50 8.57
C TYR A 47 -18.85 -0.71 7.83
N ASP A 48 -19.05 -0.63 6.51
CA ASP A 48 -19.51 -1.77 5.71
C ASP A 48 -18.42 -2.30 4.76
N PRO A 49 -18.17 -3.63 4.69
CA PRO A 49 -17.20 -4.18 3.76
C PRO A 49 -17.57 -3.85 2.31
N THR A 50 -16.71 -3.07 1.67
CA THR A 50 -16.89 -2.65 0.28
C THR A 50 -15.89 -3.37 -0.61
N ASN A 51 -16.29 -3.67 -1.85
CA ASN A 51 -15.39 -4.27 -2.83
C ASN A 51 -14.18 -3.34 -3.08
N SER A 52 -12.97 -3.89 -3.04
CA SER A 52 -11.73 -3.14 -3.26
C SER A 52 -11.71 -2.33 -4.55
N LYS A 53 -12.41 -2.79 -5.60
CA LYS A 53 -12.54 -2.05 -6.87
C LYS A 53 -13.27 -0.71 -6.69
N VAL A 54 -14.30 -0.67 -5.86
CA VAL A 54 -15.08 0.55 -5.61
C VAL A 54 -14.30 1.55 -4.75
N LEU A 55 -13.44 1.05 -3.85
CA LEU A 55 -12.59 1.91 -3.01
C LEU A 55 -11.50 2.64 -3.79
N LEU A 56 -11.07 2.08 -4.93
CA LEU A 56 -10.01 2.65 -5.76
C LEU A 56 -10.53 3.46 -6.95
N GLY A 57 -11.85 3.43 -7.21
CA GLY A 57 -12.47 4.05 -8.39
C GLY A 57 -12.25 3.23 -9.66
#